data_AF-A2H7L8-F1
#
_entry.id   AF-A2H7L8-F1
#
_cell.length_a   1.000
_cell.length_b   1.000
_cell.length_c   1.000
_cell.angle_alpha   90.00
_cell.angle_beta   90.00
_cell.angle_gamma   90.00
#
_symmetry.space_group_name_H-M   'P 1'
#
loop_
_entity.id
_entity.type
_entity.pdbx_description
1 polymer ?
#
loop_
_entity_poly.entity_id
_entity_poly.type
_entity_poly.pdbx_seq_one_letter_code
_entity_poly.pdbx_strand_id
1 'polypeptide(L)'
;MTDEFLFQDSKNHTVCVNPTKGTLNEKPIKELLLKADVDNKADKEYVIEKVQEEHDRADATYATKEDVEKKADKEYVDDELAYLASGLVKKANKEYVDEKDNEIIKRVEWYHERTSKILEGKANTGWVSGCLDLKADKNHTHTIANITNLQEKLDGKADKNHTHTIANITNLQETLNSKSDVGHTHTFFSNVGIESILGTIEET
;
A
#
# COMPACT_ATOMS: atom_id res chain seq x y z
N MET A 1 36.58 70.27 -92.74
CA MET A 1 36.24 71.13 -91.60
C MET A 1 36.14 70.21 -90.40
N THR A 2 36.97 70.43 -89.37
CA THR A 2 36.89 69.67 -88.12
C THR A 2 35.93 70.42 -87.20
N ASP A 3 34.76 69.84 -86.92
CA ASP A 3 33.74 70.43 -86.03
C ASP A 3 34.17 70.27 -84.56
N GLU A 4 35.12 71.10 -84.15
CA GLU A 4 35.51 71.29 -82.75
C GLU A 4 34.94 72.62 -82.24
N PHE A 5 34.14 72.55 -81.19
CA PHE A 5 33.52 73.71 -80.55
C PHE A 5 34.27 74.03 -79.26
N LEU A 6 34.85 75.22 -79.20
CA LEU A 6 35.51 75.73 -78.00
C LEU A 6 34.58 76.70 -77.29
N PHE A 7 34.29 76.40 -76.04
CA PHE A 7 33.52 77.27 -75.15
C PHE A 7 34.44 77.74 -74.03
N GLN A 8 34.56 79.06 -73.88
CA GLN A 8 35.35 79.65 -72.79
C GLN A 8 34.42 80.36 -71.81
N ASP A 9 34.59 80.08 -70.51
CA ASP A 9 33.81 80.75 -69.48
C ASP A 9 34.35 82.16 -69.18
N SER A 10 33.61 82.92 -68.37
CA SER A 10 33.99 84.29 -67.97
C SER A 10 35.23 84.37 -67.06
N LYS A 11 35.88 83.23 -66.74
CA LYS A 11 37.12 83.11 -65.97
C LYS A 11 38.28 82.54 -66.82
N ASN A 12 38.11 82.53 -68.14
CA ASN A 12 39.07 82.05 -69.13
C ASN A 12 39.33 80.53 -69.15
N HIS A 13 38.49 79.70 -68.54
CA HIS A 13 38.59 78.25 -68.72
C HIS A 13 37.96 77.81 -70.03
N THR A 14 38.72 77.07 -70.84
CA THR A 14 38.25 76.59 -72.14
C THR A 14 37.84 75.12 -72.06
N VAL A 15 36.63 74.82 -72.51
CA VAL A 15 36.11 73.47 -72.72
C VAL A 15 35.99 73.22 -74.22
N CYS A 16 36.65 72.18 -74.70
CA CYS A 16 36.55 71.67 -76.05
C CYS A 16 35.51 70.56 -76.11
N VAL A 17 34.49 70.75 -76.94
CA VAL A 17 33.51 69.72 -77.28
C VAL A 17 33.76 69.30 -78.72
N ASN A 18 33.98 68.00 -78.93
CA ASN A 18 33.97 67.43 -80.27
C ASN A 18 32.76 66.50 -80.37
N PRO A 19 31.61 66.99 -80.89
CA PRO A 19 30.39 66.20 -80.98
C PRO A 19 30.58 64.97 -81.87
N THR A 20 31.36 65.11 -82.94
CA THR A 20 31.63 64.05 -83.92
C THR A 20 32.47 62.93 -83.32
N LYS A 21 33.38 63.25 -82.39
CA LYS A 21 34.19 62.26 -81.66
C LYS A 21 33.57 61.83 -80.33
N GLY A 22 32.50 62.48 -79.88
CA GLY A 22 31.85 62.19 -78.59
C GLY A 22 32.75 62.44 -77.39
N THR A 23 33.64 63.44 -77.47
CA THR A 23 34.60 63.77 -76.41
C THR A 23 34.38 65.17 -75.83
N LEU A 24 34.68 65.31 -74.55
CA LEU A 24 34.74 66.56 -73.80
C LEU A 24 36.16 66.72 -73.24
N ASN A 25 36.87 67.77 -73.65
CA ASN A 25 38.29 67.98 -73.34
C ASN A 25 39.12 66.72 -73.58
N GLU A 26 38.97 66.15 -74.78
CA GLU A 26 39.65 64.94 -75.23
C GLU A 26 39.29 63.64 -74.46
N LYS A 27 38.43 63.71 -73.43
CA LYS A 27 37.92 62.52 -72.71
C LYS A 27 36.60 62.02 -73.28
N PRO A 28 36.37 60.70 -73.37
CA PRO A 28 35.10 60.15 -73.84
C PRO A 28 33.95 60.50 -72.88
N ILE A 29 32.84 61.00 -73.43
CA ILE A 29 31.65 61.35 -72.61
C ILE A 29 31.07 60.11 -71.91
N LYS A 30 31.20 58.92 -72.50
CA LYS A 30 30.70 57.65 -71.93
C LYS A 30 31.36 57.28 -70.60
N GLU A 31 32.63 57.61 -70.40
CA GLU A 31 33.34 57.37 -69.13
C GLU A 31 32.90 58.33 -68.01
N LEU A 32 32.40 59.51 -68.37
CA LEU A 32 31.88 60.48 -67.40
C LEU A 32 30.49 60.08 -66.89
N LEU A 33 29.70 59.39 -67.71
CA LEU A 33 28.35 58.91 -67.36
C LEU A 33 28.39 57.68 -66.45
N LEU A 34 29.43 56.83 -66.53
CA LEU A 34 29.55 55.60 -65.74
C LEU A 34 29.67 55.82 -64.21
N LYS A 35 29.90 57.06 -63.75
CA LYS A 35 30.09 57.39 -62.33
C LYS A 35 28.80 57.74 -61.58
N ALA A 36 27.66 57.84 -62.28
CA ALA A 36 26.37 58.02 -61.64
C ALA A 36 25.63 56.67 -61.70
N ASP A 37 25.46 56.00 -60.55
CA ASP A 37 24.71 54.74 -60.35
C ASP A 37 23.19 54.88 -60.62
N VAL A 38 22.81 55.55 -61.71
CA VAL A 38 21.44 55.74 -62.15
C VAL A 38 20.98 54.54 -62.99
N ASP A 39 21.91 53.89 -63.68
CA ASP A 39 21.59 52.75 -64.54
C ASP A 39 21.16 51.52 -63.69
N ASN A 40 21.87 51.20 -62.61
CA ASN A 40 21.60 49.99 -61.81
C ASN A 40 20.25 49.99 -61.05
N LYS A 41 19.76 51.17 -60.60
CA LYS A 41 18.44 51.27 -59.92
C LYS A 41 17.25 51.41 -60.87
N ALA A 42 17.49 51.74 -62.14
CA ALA A 42 16.47 51.78 -63.18
C ALA A 42 16.48 50.51 -64.06
N ASP A 43 17.48 49.65 -63.89
CA ASP A 43 17.57 48.36 -64.55
C ASP A 43 16.39 47.48 -64.14
N LYS A 44 15.60 47.11 -65.15
CA LYS A 44 14.43 46.23 -65.01
C LYS A 44 14.80 44.91 -64.34
N GLU A 45 16.02 44.43 -64.59
CA GLU A 45 16.53 43.16 -64.06
C GLU A 45 16.72 43.22 -62.54
N TYR A 46 17.32 44.29 -62.01
CA TYR A 46 17.47 44.49 -60.57
C TYR A 46 16.13 44.63 -59.84
N VAL A 47 15.19 45.36 -60.44
CA VAL A 47 13.84 45.53 -59.88
C VAL A 47 13.06 44.21 -59.89
N ILE A 48 13.15 43.42 -60.98
CA ILE A 48 12.52 42.10 -61.07
C ILE A 48 13.10 41.13 -60.03
N GLU A 49 14.41 41.11 -59.85
CA GLU A 49 15.08 40.24 -58.86
C GLU A 49 14.62 40.55 -57.43
N LYS A 50 14.60 41.84 -57.05
CA LYS A 50 14.15 42.25 -55.71
C LYS A 50 12.66 42.01 -55.46
N VAL A 51 11.83 42.14 -56.49
CA VAL A 51 10.40 41.80 -56.38
C VAL A 51 10.20 40.28 -56.26
N GLN A 52 11.01 39.48 -56.95
CA GLN A 52 10.94 38.02 -56.85
C GLN A 52 11.40 37.51 -55.48
N GLU A 53 12.48 38.05 -54.92
CA GLU A 53 12.91 37.71 -53.55
C GLU A 53 11.81 37.98 -52.50
N GLU A 54 11.09 39.09 -52.65
CA GLU A 54 9.98 39.45 -51.77
C GLU A 54 8.78 38.51 -51.94
N HIS A 55 8.48 38.11 -53.18
CA HIS A 55 7.44 37.13 -53.50
C HIS A 55 7.76 35.76 -52.88
N ASP A 56 8.97 35.26 -53.09
CA ASP A 56 9.42 33.97 -52.57
C ASP A 56 9.42 33.96 -51.03
N ARG A 57 9.78 35.09 -50.40
CA ARG A 57 9.71 35.26 -48.94
C ARG A 57 8.27 35.28 -48.41
N ALA A 58 7.34 35.87 -49.15
CA ALA A 58 5.92 35.89 -48.78
C ALA A 58 5.32 34.47 -48.84
N ASP A 59 5.62 33.71 -49.90
CA ASP A 59 5.18 32.33 -50.07
C ASP A 59 5.72 31.37 -49.00
N ALA A 60 6.93 31.62 -48.48
CA ALA A 60 7.50 30.81 -47.41
C ALA A 60 6.91 31.09 -46.01
N THR A 61 6.30 32.25 -45.79
CA THR A 61 5.85 32.68 -44.46
C THR A 61 4.35 32.47 -44.24
N TYR A 62 3.55 32.52 -45.30
CA TYR A 62 2.10 32.34 -45.24
C TYR A 62 1.70 30.97 -45.77
N ALA A 63 0.61 30.41 -45.22
CA ALA A 63 0.04 29.18 -45.76
C ALA A 63 -0.23 29.38 -47.25
N THR A 64 0.32 28.50 -48.08
CA THR A 64 0.16 28.62 -49.52
C THR A 64 -1.31 28.45 -49.87
N LYS A 65 -1.74 29.01 -51.01
CA LYS A 65 -3.10 28.81 -51.51
C LYS A 65 -3.43 27.31 -51.61
N GLU A 66 -2.44 26.49 -51.95
CA GLU A 66 -2.58 25.03 -52.01
C GLU A 66 -2.77 24.38 -50.64
N ASP A 67 -2.09 24.84 -49.58
CA ASP A 67 -2.30 24.34 -48.21
C ASP A 67 -3.70 24.66 -47.69
N VAL A 68 -4.19 25.86 -48.00
CA VAL A 68 -5.53 26.30 -47.65
C VAL A 68 -6.57 25.55 -48.46
N GLU A 69 -6.33 25.34 -49.75
CA GLU A 69 -7.22 24.55 -50.62
C GLU A 69 -7.26 23.09 -50.21
N LYS A 70 -6.14 22.46 -49.84
CA LYS A 70 -6.11 21.07 -49.33
C LYS A 70 -6.84 20.93 -48.00
N LYS A 71 -6.67 21.87 -47.07
CA LYS A 71 -7.42 21.84 -45.80
C LYS A 71 -8.90 22.20 -45.95
N ALA A 72 -9.26 22.90 -47.02
CA ALA A 72 -10.63 23.18 -47.39
C ALA A 72 -11.22 22.11 -48.34
N ASP A 73 -10.39 21.18 -48.83
CA ASP A 73 -10.81 20.10 -49.70
C ASP A 73 -11.71 19.16 -48.91
N LYS A 74 -12.91 18.96 -49.44
CA LYS A 74 -13.94 18.15 -48.83
C LYS A 74 -13.48 16.69 -48.68
N GLU A 75 -12.74 16.17 -49.65
CA GLU A 75 -12.19 14.81 -49.66
C GLU A 75 -11.14 14.65 -48.57
N TYR A 76 -10.21 15.60 -48.45
CA TYR A 76 -9.19 15.58 -47.38
C TYR A 76 -9.83 15.64 -45.98
N VAL A 77 -10.81 16.51 -45.80
CA VAL A 77 -11.53 16.65 -44.52
C VAL A 77 -12.32 15.37 -44.21
N ASP A 78 -13.02 14.81 -45.20
CA ASP A 78 -13.80 13.58 -45.04
C ASP A 78 -12.89 12.37 -44.74
N ASP A 79 -11.70 12.28 -45.35
CA ASP A 79 -10.71 11.23 -45.10
C ASP A 79 -10.10 11.31 -43.69
N GLU A 80 -9.71 12.51 -43.22
CA GLU A 80 -9.25 12.69 -41.85
C GLU A 80 -10.36 12.37 -40.82
N LEU A 81 -11.59 12.80 -41.10
CA LEU A 81 -12.75 12.47 -40.26
C LEU A 81 -13.03 10.97 -40.24
N ALA A 82 -12.95 10.29 -41.38
CA ALA A 82 -13.16 8.85 -41.48
C ALA A 82 -12.09 8.08 -40.71
N TYR A 83 -10.83 8.50 -40.78
CA TYR A 83 -9.74 7.90 -40.01
C TYR A 83 -10.00 7.99 -38.51
N LEU A 84 -10.31 9.19 -38.00
CA LEU A 84 -10.62 9.41 -36.58
C LEU A 84 -11.89 8.66 -36.14
N ALA A 85 -12.93 8.67 -36.96
CA ALA A 85 -14.17 7.94 -36.70
C ALA A 85 -13.92 6.43 -36.61
N SER A 86 -13.09 5.85 -37.49
CA SER A 86 -12.76 4.42 -37.44
C SER A 86 -12.05 4.01 -36.15
N GLY A 87 -11.19 4.88 -35.60
CA GLY A 87 -10.52 4.67 -34.32
C GLY A 87 -11.47 4.77 -33.13
N LEU A 88 -12.44 5.69 -33.18
CA LEU A 88 -13.49 5.86 -32.16
C LEU A 88 -14.50 4.71 -32.17
N VAL A 89 -14.94 4.26 -33.34
CA VAL A 89 -15.88 3.13 -33.49
C VAL A 89 -15.28 1.87 -32.88
N LYS A 90 -13.99 1.59 -33.06
CA LYS A 90 -13.35 0.41 -32.43
C LYS A 90 -13.36 0.46 -30.89
N LYS A 91 -13.20 1.62 -30.28
CA LYS A 91 -13.23 1.80 -28.81
C LYS A 91 -14.65 1.86 -28.25
N ALA A 92 -15.60 2.38 -29.02
CA ALA A 92 -17.01 2.48 -28.66
C ALA A 92 -17.83 1.26 -29.06
N ASN A 93 -17.27 0.34 -29.86
CA ASN A 93 -17.92 -0.90 -30.25
C ASN A 93 -18.21 -1.71 -29.01
N LYS A 94 -19.48 -1.72 -28.64
CA LYS A 94 -20.03 -2.47 -27.52
C LYS A 94 -19.60 -3.94 -27.58
N GLU A 95 -19.55 -4.53 -28.77
CA GLU A 95 -19.07 -5.91 -28.97
C GLU A 95 -17.61 -6.13 -28.55
N TYR A 96 -16.69 -5.20 -28.87
CA TYR A 96 -15.28 -5.31 -28.46
C TYR A 96 -15.13 -5.15 -26.94
N VAL A 97 -15.89 -4.22 -26.35
CA VAL A 97 -15.91 -4.01 -24.89
C VAL A 97 -16.50 -5.23 -24.19
N ASP A 98 -17.62 -5.77 -24.68
CA ASP A 98 -18.28 -6.96 -24.16
C ASP A 98 -17.38 -8.21 -24.28
N GLU A 99 -16.62 -8.36 -25.37
CA GLU A 99 -15.64 -9.43 -25.53
C GLU A 99 -14.53 -9.35 -24.46
N LYS A 100 -13.98 -8.15 -24.23
CA LYS A 100 -12.96 -7.94 -23.20
C LYS A 100 -13.49 -8.13 -21.79
N ASP A 101 -14.72 -7.69 -21.52
CA ASP A 101 -15.38 -7.97 -20.24
C ASP A 101 -15.57 -9.48 -20.03
N ASN A 102 -16.00 -10.21 -21.07
CA ASN A 102 -16.15 -11.67 -21.00
C ASN A 102 -14.82 -12.40 -20.76
N GLU A 103 -13.71 -11.96 -21.37
CA GLU A 103 -12.36 -12.49 -21.07
C GLU A 103 -11.98 -12.25 -19.60
N ILE A 104 -12.28 -11.07 -19.06
CA ILE A 104 -11.99 -10.71 -17.67
C ILE A 104 -12.84 -11.56 -16.71
N ILE A 105 -14.14 -11.69 -16.96
CA ILE A 105 -15.06 -12.50 -16.15
C ILE A 105 -14.55 -13.93 -16.05
N LYS A 106 -14.25 -14.57 -17.19
CA LYS A 106 -13.72 -15.95 -17.21
C LYS A 106 -12.45 -16.12 -16.38
N ARG A 107 -11.54 -15.13 -16.46
CA ARG A 107 -10.30 -15.16 -15.68
C ARG A 107 -10.58 -15.02 -14.18
N VAL A 108 -11.47 -14.11 -13.80
CA VAL A 108 -11.88 -13.88 -12.40
C VAL A 108 -12.55 -15.13 -11.83
N GLU A 109 -13.49 -15.72 -12.56
CA GLU A 109 -14.17 -16.96 -12.16
C GLU A 109 -13.17 -18.10 -11.95
N TRP A 110 -12.22 -18.28 -12.88
CA TRP A 110 -11.17 -19.29 -12.75
C TRP A 110 -10.31 -19.10 -11.50
N TYR A 111 -9.87 -17.87 -11.22
CA TYR A 111 -9.12 -17.57 -9.99
C TYR A 111 -9.97 -17.78 -8.74
N HIS A 112 -11.24 -17.40 -8.77
CA HIS A 112 -12.16 -17.57 -7.65
C HIS A 112 -12.44 -19.05 -7.34
N GLU A 113 -12.70 -19.86 -8.37
CA GLU A 113 -12.89 -21.29 -8.23
C GLU A 113 -11.62 -21.97 -7.68
N ARG A 114 -10.45 -21.64 -8.24
CA ARG A 114 -9.17 -22.19 -7.80
C ARG A 114 -8.86 -21.85 -6.34
N THR A 115 -9.05 -20.59 -5.95
CA THR A 115 -8.79 -20.13 -4.57
C THR A 115 -9.75 -20.77 -3.58
N SER A 116 -11.04 -20.90 -3.93
CA SER A 116 -12.04 -21.57 -3.11
C SER A 116 -11.70 -23.04 -2.85
N LYS A 117 -11.32 -23.80 -3.88
CA LYS A 117 -10.89 -25.22 -3.73
C LYS A 117 -9.67 -25.38 -2.82
N ILE A 118 -8.69 -24.46 -2.91
CA ILE A 118 -7.49 -24.49 -2.06
C ILE A 118 -7.87 -24.20 -0.61
N LEU A 119 -8.75 -23.22 -0.38
CA LEU A 119 -9.19 -22.86 0.96
C LEU A 119 -9.99 -24.00 1.61
N GLU A 120 -10.89 -24.64 0.86
CA GLU A 120 -11.61 -25.82 1.33
C GLU A 120 -10.66 -26.98 1.65
N GLY A 121 -9.65 -27.25 0.82
CA GLY A 121 -8.69 -28.32 1.09
C GLY A 121 -7.76 -28.06 2.28
N LYS A 122 -7.30 -26.81 2.48
CA LYS A 122 -6.29 -26.46 3.51
C LYS A 122 -6.86 -25.94 4.82
N ALA A 123 -8.01 -25.30 4.77
CA ALA A 123 -8.64 -24.62 5.90
C ALA A 123 -10.01 -25.22 6.24
N ASN A 124 -10.33 -26.43 5.76
CA ASN A 124 -11.44 -27.20 6.33
C ASN A 124 -11.06 -27.63 7.74
N THR A 125 -11.24 -26.69 8.67
CA THR A 125 -11.08 -26.85 10.09
C THR A 125 -12.01 -27.93 10.63
N GLY A 126 -13.08 -28.30 9.92
CA GLY A 126 -13.95 -29.42 10.26
C GLY A 126 -13.31 -30.79 10.03
N TRP A 127 -12.52 -30.96 8.95
CA TRP A 127 -11.75 -32.20 8.74
C TRP A 127 -10.60 -32.31 9.74
N VAL A 128 -9.89 -31.20 9.98
CA VAL A 128 -8.81 -31.16 10.97
C VAL A 128 -9.36 -31.36 12.38
N SER A 129 -10.46 -30.71 12.75
CA SER A 129 -11.10 -30.93 14.06
C SER A 129 -11.60 -32.36 14.18
N GLY A 130 -12.31 -32.90 13.18
CA GLY A 130 -12.79 -34.29 13.23
C GLY A 130 -11.67 -35.33 13.34
N CYS A 131 -10.52 -35.08 12.71
CA CYS A 131 -9.35 -35.95 12.82
C CYS A 131 -8.65 -35.84 14.19
N LEU A 132 -8.77 -34.69 14.89
CA LEU A 132 -8.20 -34.42 16.21
C LEU A 132 -9.14 -34.77 17.37
N ASP A 133 -10.45 -34.64 17.19
CA ASP A 133 -11.49 -34.86 18.21
C ASP A 133 -11.49 -36.31 18.73
N LEU A 134 -10.83 -37.22 18.01
CA LEU A 134 -10.67 -38.64 18.37
C LEU A 134 -9.23 -39.02 18.74
N LYS A 135 -8.28 -38.07 18.78
CA LYS A 135 -6.87 -38.34 19.13
C LYS A 135 -6.63 -38.43 20.63
N ALA A 136 -7.49 -37.81 21.44
CA ALA A 136 -7.45 -37.91 22.88
C ALA A 136 -8.87 -37.79 23.43
N ASP A 137 -9.20 -38.62 24.41
CA ASP A 137 -10.48 -38.52 25.12
C ASP A 137 -10.55 -37.18 25.83
N LYS A 138 -11.55 -36.35 25.52
CA LYS A 138 -11.71 -35.02 26.12
C LYS A 138 -11.75 -35.07 27.65
N ASN A 139 -12.25 -36.19 28.18
CA ASN A 139 -12.30 -36.49 29.59
C ASN A 139 -11.60 -37.82 29.86
N HIS A 140 -10.27 -37.81 29.91
CA HIS A 140 -9.49 -38.95 30.35
C HIS A 140 -9.52 -39.06 31.87
N THR A 141 -10.07 -40.16 32.40
CA THR A 141 -10.19 -40.41 33.84
C THR A 141 -9.49 -41.69 34.26
N HIS A 142 -8.98 -41.74 35.49
CA HIS A 142 -8.51 -42.96 36.13
C HIS A 142 -9.31 -43.27 37.38
N THR A 143 -9.59 -44.55 37.59
CA THR A 143 -10.12 -45.06 38.86
C THR A 143 -8.99 -45.67 39.68
N ILE A 144 -9.21 -45.88 40.98
CA ILE A 144 -8.23 -46.53 41.86
C ILE A 144 -7.85 -47.95 41.37
N ALA A 145 -8.79 -48.62 40.68
CA ALA A 145 -8.58 -49.94 40.09
C ALA A 145 -7.54 -49.94 38.95
N ASN A 146 -7.23 -48.78 38.36
CA ASN A 146 -6.22 -48.67 37.30
C ASN A 146 -4.79 -48.83 37.83
N ILE A 147 -4.58 -48.75 39.15
CA ILE A 147 -3.25 -48.89 39.77
C ILE A 147 -3.26 -50.15 40.62
N THR A 148 -2.56 -51.17 40.15
CA THR A 148 -2.38 -52.44 40.85
C THR A 148 -1.92 -52.20 42.29
N ASN A 149 -2.65 -52.78 43.25
CA ASN A 149 -2.39 -52.73 44.70
C ASN A 149 -2.49 -51.34 45.37
N LEU A 150 -3.04 -50.31 44.70
CA LEU A 150 -3.21 -48.99 45.34
C LEU A 150 -4.20 -49.03 46.50
N GLN A 151 -5.33 -49.73 46.33
CA GLN A 151 -6.34 -49.87 47.40
C GLN A 151 -5.74 -50.53 48.64
N GLU A 152 -5.02 -51.65 48.48
CA GLU A 152 -4.38 -52.37 49.60
C GLU A 152 -3.35 -51.51 50.34
N LYS A 153 -2.51 -50.75 49.59
CA LYS A 153 -1.54 -49.84 50.19
C LYS A 153 -2.18 -48.72 50.99
N LEU A 154 -3.31 -48.17 50.51
CA LEU A 154 -4.04 -47.13 51.21
C LEU A 154 -4.75 -47.69 52.45
N ASP A 155 -5.38 -48.86 52.32
CA ASP A 155 -6.04 -49.55 53.43
C ASP A 155 -5.05 -49.94 54.54
N GLY A 156 -3.77 -50.17 54.20
CA GLY A 156 -2.71 -50.45 55.16
C GLY A 156 -2.07 -49.23 55.84
N LYS A 157 -2.40 -47.99 55.45
CA LYS A 157 -1.80 -46.79 56.05
C LYS A 157 -2.37 -46.42 57.41
N ALA A 158 -3.60 -46.79 57.70
CA ALA A 158 -4.25 -46.53 58.97
C ALA A 158 -4.86 -47.83 59.48
N ASP A 159 -4.53 -48.20 60.71
CA ASP A 159 -5.09 -49.39 61.32
C ASP A 159 -6.60 -49.15 61.55
N LYS A 160 -7.47 -49.90 60.86
CA LYS A 160 -8.94 -49.74 60.95
C LYS A 160 -9.44 -49.92 62.39
N ASN A 161 -8.69 -50.66 63.21
CA ASN A 161 -9.01 -50.95 64.60
C ASN A 161 -7.95 -50.39 65.54
N HIS A 162 -7.55 -49.14 65.33
CA HIS A 162 -6.67 -48.47 66.29
C HIS A 162 -7.35 -48.41 67.66
N THR A 163 -6.67 -48.93 68.69
CA THR A 163 -7.14 -48.92 70.07
C THR A 163 -6.09 -48.31 70.99
N HIS A 164 -6.55 -47.73 72.09
CA HIS A 164 -5.69 -47.30 73.19
C HIS A 164 -6.03 -48.11 74.45
N THR A 165 -5.01 -48.65 75.08
CA THR A 165 -5.10 -49.21 76.43
C THR A 165 -4.83 -48.12 77.47
N ILE A 166 -5.23 -48.31 78.73
CA ILE A 166 -4.93 -47.37 79.82
C ILE A 166 -3.42 -47.10 79.92
N ALA A 167 -2.59 -48.12 79.67
CA ALA A 167 -1.13 -48.01 79.68
C ALA A 167 -0.59 -47.04 78.61
N ASN A 168 -1.37 -46.69 77.59
CA ASN A 168 -0.95 -45.72 76.57
C ASN A 168 -1.04 -44.27 77.04
N ILE A 169 -1.70 -43.99 78.18
CA ILE A 169 -1.81 -42.63 78.73
C ILE A 169 -1.05 -42.59 80.04
N THR A 170 0.08 -41.87 80.02
CA THR A 170 0.91 -41.63 81.20
C THR A 170 0.05 -41.09 82.35
N ASN A 171 0.16 -41.74 83.52
CA ASN A 171 -0.51 -41.38 84.77
C ASN A 171 -2.06 -41.52 84.79
N LEU A 172 -2.70 -42.08 83.76
CA LEU A 172 -4.17 -42.25 83.76
C LEU A 172 -4.64 -43.18 84.88
N GLN A 173 -3.95 -44.31 85.09
CA GLN A 173 -4.31 -45.27 86.15
C GLN A 173 -4.21 -44.64 87.55
N GLU A 174 -3.14 -43.89 87.83
CA GLU A 174 -2.93 -43.20 89.11
C GLU A 174 -4.00 -42.13 89.35
N THR A 175 -4.31 -41.35 88.31
CA THR A 175 -5.35 -40.32 88.37
C THR A 175 -6.71 -40.94 88.68
N LEU A 176 -7.08 -42.04 88.02
CA LEU A 176 -8.34 -42.74 88.29
C LEU A 176 -8.37 -43.33 89.71
N ASN A 177 -7.27 -43.93 90.16
CA ASN A 177 -7.15 -44.47 91.52
C ASN A 177 -7.30 -43.37 92.58
N SER A 178 -6.81 -42.15 92.32
CA SER A 178 -6.97 -40.99 93.22
C SER A 178 -8.39 -40.44 93.30
N LYS A 179 -9.25 -40.77 92.32
CA LYS A 179 -10.67 -40.38 92.27
C LYS A 179 -11.59 -41.47 92.81
N SER A 180 -11.09 -42.68 93.02
CA SER A 180 -11.88 -43.81 93.47
C SER A 180 -11.99 -43.81 95.00
N ASP A 181 -13.22 -43.96 95.49
CA ASP A 181 -13.57 -44.06 96.92
C ASP A 181 -13.08 -45.38 97.59
N VAL A 182 -12.05 -46.02 97.06
CA VAL A 182 -11.50 -47.27 97.63
C VAL A 182 -10.76 -46.94 98.91
N GLY A 183 -11.50 -46.91 100.02
CA GLY A 183 -10.95 -46.80 101.37
C GLY A 183 -11.47 -45.65 102.22
N HIS A 184 -12.52 -44.93 101.83
CA HIS A 184 -13.12 -44.00 102.79
C HIS A 184 -13.92 -44.79 103.84
N THR A 185 -13.74 -44.41 105.10
CA THR A 185 -14.45 -44.98 106.25
C THR A 185 -15.34 -43.89 106.85
N HIS A 186 -16.61 -44.22 107.12
CA HIS A 186 -17.47 -43.34 107.91
C HIS A 186 -17.22 -43.62 109.39
N THR A 187 -16.52 -42.72 110.06
CA THR A 187 -16.39 -42.74 111.52
C THR A 187 -17.66 -42.16 112.14
N PHE A 188 -18.69 -43.00 112.35
CA PHE A 188 -19.77 -42.65 113.27
C PHE A 188 -19.25 -42.79 114.72
N PHE A 189 -19.48 -41.74 115.53
CA PHE A 189 -18.89 -41.52 116.84
C PHE A 189 -19.11 -42.69 117.84
N SER A 190 -18.02 -43.21 118.40
CA SER A 190 -18.02 -44.35 119.34
C SER A 190 -18.17 -43.98 120.83
N ASN A 191 -18.26 -42.71 121.23
CA ASN A 191 -17.96 -42.35 122.64
C ASN A 191 -18.92 -41.41 123.38
N VAL A 192 -20.15 -41.17 122.89
CA VAL A 192 -21.16 -40.47 123.72
C VAL A 192 -22.13 -41.50 124.30
N GLY A 193 -21.86 -42.00 125.50
CA GLY A 193 -22.82 -42.85 126.23
C GLY A 193 -22.31 -43.70 127.39
N ILE A 194 -21.01 -43.68 127.73
CA ILE A 194 -20.48 -44.52 128.83
C ILE A 194 -20.79 -43.97 130.23
N GLU A 195 -21.19 -42.70 130.39
CA GLU A 195 -21.31 -42.11 131.74
C GLU A 195 -22.69 -42.26 132.41
N SER A 196 -23.73 -42.80 131.75
CA SER A 196 -25.10 -42.79 132.32
C SER A 196 -25.54 -44.06 133.05
N ILE A 197 -24.75 -45.15 133.07
CA ILE A 197 -25.22 -46.46 133.60
C ILE A 197 -24.66 -46.79 135.01
N LEU A 198 -23.61 -46.12 135.49
CA LEU A 198 -22.98 -46.40 136.80
C LEU A 198 -23.66 -45.74 138.02
N GLY A 199 -24.89 -45.22 137.86
CA GLY A 199 -25.56 -44.38 138.87
C GLY A 199 -26.64 -45.03 139.74
N THR A 200 -26.80 -46.36 139.76
CA THR A 200 -27.80 -47.02 140.62
C THR A 200 -27.35 -48.41 141.07
N ILE A 201 -26.28 -48.44 141.86
CA ILE A 201 -26.13 -49.50 142.88
C ILE A 201 -26.37 -48.77 144.21
N GLU A 202 -27.63 -48.67 144.62
CA GLU A 202 -27.99 -48.33 145.99
C GLU A 202 -28.32 -49.63 146.72
N GLU A 203 -27.62 -49.82 147.83
CA GLU A 203 -27.67 -50.96 148.74
C GLU A 203 -29.04 -51.02 149.45
N THR A 204 -29.70 -52.18 149.44
CA THR A 204 -30.47 -52.71 150.59
C THR A 204 -30.79 -54.20 150.41
#